data_AF-A0A2G8PEC3-F1
#
_entry.id   AF-A0A2G8PEC3-F1
#
_cell.length_a   1.000
_cell.length_b   1.000
_cell.length_c   1.000
_cell.angle_alpha   90.00
_cell.angle_beta   90.00
_cell.angle_gamma   90.00
#
_symmetry.space_group_name_H-M   'P 1'
#
loop_
_entity.id
_entity.type
_entity.pdbx_description
1 polymer ?
#
loop_
_entity_poly.entity_id
_entity_poly.type
_entity_poly.pdbx_seq_one_letter_code
_entity_poly.pdbx_strand_id
1 'polypeptide(L)'
;MKMMRGNAVPLLGSLCRRRAQAGGRAAFVAAVRSTLLLGLAGVIWGGVPTFAQGGPLSTQAVAAPMSRQEVAERLNLVPVFAIVSQNGTPVVANVEREGRTIQVASFWLDQNQAQQALDQVKAKNPEVGQQAQVVPIPLGYAYEKSEEERAKNSNLYFEVVPRAADVEAAKQVLKETGQEVPPEVIGVPLFYGRSGEGLLTIEQDGQEVVPFFFDRNDLKGALDRAAAQNPEVVGKTQIEVTSLAIVVERMLAPDAQEDVQKIAFIPPRASLEYVQSLIRSATPQPNPPATPQPQRR
;
A
#
# COMPACT_ATOMS: atom_id res chain seq x y z
N MET A 1 19.78 -10.30 -60.34
CA MET A 1 18.87 -11.11 -59.51
C MET A 1 19.67 -12.23 -58.88
N LYS A 2 19.83 -12.22 -57.55
CA LYS A 2 20.65 -13.17 -56.78
C LYS A 2 19.71 -13.85 -55.79
N MET A 3 19.54 -15.16 -55.91
CA MET A 3 18.77 -15.96 -54.97
C MET A 3 19.61 -17.16 -54.49
N MET A 4 19.46 -17.40 -53.18
CA MET A 4 19.52 -18.66 -52.44
C MET A 4 20.86 -19.25 -51.98
N ARG A 5 20.97 -19.21 -50.64
CA ARG A 5 21.23 -20.32 -49.67
C ARG A 5 22.43 -21.25 -49.88
N GLY A 6 23.24 -21.31 -48.83
CA GLY A 6 24.00 -22.50 -48.44
C GLY A 6 24.74 -22.26 -47.12
N ASN A 7 24.17 -22.69 -45.99
CA ASN A 7 24.91 -22.88 -44.74
C ASN A 7 24.92 -24.37 -44.42
N ALA A 8 26.13 -24.94 -44.41
CA ALA A 8 26.41 -26.29 -43.95
C ALA A 8 27.29 -26.21 -42.68
N VAL A 9 26.82 -26.89 -41.64
CA VAL A 9 27.51 -27.36 -40.43
C VAL A 9 28.11 -28.75 -40.81
N PRO A 10 29.16 -29.38 -40.20
CA PRO A 10 29.62 -29.35 -38.78
C PRO A 10 31.15 -29.34 -38.57
N LEU A 11 31.61 -29.33 -37.31
CA LEU A 11 32.59 -30.31 -36.83
C LEU A 11 32.68 -30.38 -35.29
N LEU A 12 32.85 -31.61 -34.83
CA LEU A 12 32.87 -32.10 -33.45
C LEU A 12 34.07 -31.61 -32.64
N GLY A 13 33.89 -31.56 -31.31
CA GLY A 13 34.96 -31.44 -30.33
C GLY A 13 34.50 -31.83 -28.93
N SER A 14 34.23 -33.12 -28.71
CA SER A 14 33.93 -33.72 -27.41
C SER A 14 35.18 -33.95 -26.58
N LEU A 15 35.23 -33.42 -25.35
CA LEU A 15 36.09 -33.93 -24.28
C LEU A 15 35.32 -34.08 -22.97
N CYS A 16 35.31 -35.32 -22.49
CA CYS A 16 34.76 -35.82 -21.25
C CYS A 16 35.40 -35.18 -20.00
N ARG A 17 34.60 -35.04 -18.93
CA ARG A 17 35.09 -35.23 -17.55
C ARG A 17 34.00 -35.88 -16.68
N ARG A 18 34.37 -36.95 -15.97
CA ARG A 18 33.51 -37.79 -15.11
C ARG A 18 33.35 -37.19 -13.69
N ARG A 19 32.09 -37.22 -13.22
CA ARG A 19 31.52 -37.84 -11.99
C ARG A 19 32.21 -37.70 -10.61
N ALA A 20 31.46 -37.17 -9.63
CA ALA A 20 31.27 -37.65 -8.24
C ALA A 20 30.21 -36.73 -7.57
N GLN A 21 28.97 -37.13 -7.22
CA GLN A 21 28.45 -38.03 -6.17
C GLN A 21 28.35 -37.40 -4.77
N ALA A 22 27.14 -37.59 -4.17
CA ALA A 22 26.72 -37.39 -2.77
C ALA A 22 26.56 -35.91 -2.33
N GLY A 23 25.55 -35.51 -1.56
CA GLY A 23 24.52 -36.21 -0.81
C GLY A 23 24.25 -35.42 0.48
N GLY A 24 22.99 -35.32 0.93
CA GLY A 24 22.69 -35.10 2.36
C GLY A 24 21.77 -33.93 2.68
N ARG A 25 20.51 -34.28 2.95
CA ARG A 25 19.59 -33.55 3.83
C ARG A 25 20.13 -33.67 5.26
N ALA A 26 20.16 -32.58 6.02
CA ALA A 26 20.34 -32.63 7.47
C ALA A 26 19.38 -31.65 8.13
N ALA A 27 18.34 -32.23 8.74
CA ALA A 27 17.50 -31.59 9.72
C ALA A 27 18.31 -31.38 11.01
N PHE A 28 18.26 -30.18 11.58
CA PHE A 28 18.75 -29.96 12.94
C PHE A 28 17.57 -30.02 13.90
N VAL A 29 17.38 -31.20 14.48
CA VAL A 29 16.66 -31.39 15.74
C VAL A 29 17.73 -31.57 16.80
N ALA A 30 17.95 -30.55 17.62
CA ALA A 30 18.76 -30.68 18.83
C ALA A 30 17.83 -30.71 20.04
N ALA A 31 17.54 -31.92 20.50
CA ALA A 31 17.03 -32.17 21.83
C ALA A 31 18.21 -32.23 22.80
N VAL A 32 18.14 -31.51 23.93
CA VAL A 32 18.94 -31.85 25.12
C VAL A 32 17.99 -32.01 26.28
N ARG A 33 17.75 -33.29 26.60
CA ARG A 33 17.21 -33.74 27.88
C ARG A 33 18.37 -33.77 28.88
N SER A 34 18.32 -32.94 29.90
CA SER A 34 19.13 -33.12 31.10
C SER A 34 18.22 -33.13 32.33
N THR A 35 17.83 -34.33 32.72
CA THR A 35 17.38 -34.68 34.07
C THR A 35 18.58 -34.72 35.00
N LEU A 36 18.56 -33.91 36.07
CA LEU A 36 19.32 -34.18 37.28
C LEU A 36 18.32 -34.20 38.46
N LEU A 37 18.19 -35.36 39.09
CA LEU A 37 17.59 -35.55 40.41
C LEU A 37 18.71 -35.67 41.43
N LEU A 38 18.61 -34.92 42.52
CA LEU A 38 19.20 -35.06 43.87
C LEU A 38 18.66 -33.82 44.62
N GLY A 39 17.95 -33.85 45.74
CA GLY A 39 17.95 -34.80 46.83
C GLY A 39 18.27 -34.04 48.13
N LEU A 40 17.24 -33.75 48.92
CA LEU A 40 17.21 -33.56 50.38
C LEU A 40 17.70 -32.24 51.04
N ALA A 41 16.75 -31.69 51.82
CA ALA A 41 16.84 -31.17 53.19
C ALA A 41 17.55 -29.83 53.48
N GLY A 42 16.83 -28.92 54.16
CA GLY A 42 17.43 -27.77 54.83
C GLY A 42 16.44 -26.68 55.26
N VAL A 43 16.20 -26.61 56.56
CA VAL A 43 15.30 -25.71 57.30
C VAL A 43 15.95 -24.31 57.51
N ILE A 44 15.22 -23.26 57.07
CA ILE A 44 14.97 -21.89 57.60
C ILE A 44 16.07 -20.97 58.20
N TRP A 45 15.83 -19.66 57.96
CA TRP A 45 16.18 -18.43 58.71
C TRP A 45 17.52 -17.71 58.47
N GLY A 46 17.42 -16.41 58.16
CA GLY A 46 18.53 -15.45 58.21
C GLY A 46 18.55 -14.53 56.99
N GLY A 47 18.00 -13.33 57.13
CA GLY A 47 17.73 -12.41 56.02
C GLY A 47 18.93 -11.78 55.34
N VAL A 48 18.68 -11.25 54.13
CA VAL A 48 19.45 -10.19 53.47
C VAL A 48 18.54 -9.53 52.40
N PRO A 49 18.89 -8.35 51.86
CA PRO A 49 18.16 -7.09 52.04
C PRO A 49 17.34 -6.69 50.81
N THR A 50 16.40 -5.77 51.04
CA THR A 50 15.59 -5.12 50.00
C THR A 50 16.46 -4.19 49.12
N PHE A 51 16.79 -4.66 47.93
CA PHE A 51 17.20 -3.86 46.76
C PHE A 51 16.46 -4.49 45.57
N ALA A 52 15.92 -3.81 44.57
CA ALA A 52 15.93 -2.41 44.21
C ALA A 52 14.61 -2.13 43.47
N GLN A 53 14.29 -0.85 43.38
CA GLN A 53 13.17 -0.26 42.68
C GLN A 53 13.01 -0.87 41.28
N GLY A 54 11.94 -1.63 41.08
CA GLY A 54 11.38 -1.84 39.75
C GLY A 54 10.85 -0.50 39.27
N GLY A 55 11.61 0.18 38.41
CA GLY A 55 11.04 1.24 37.59
C GLY A 55 9.80 0.70 36.87
N PRO A 56 8.78 1.53 36.60
CA PRO A 56 7.64 1.06 35.83
C PRO A 56 8.17 0.53 34.51
N LEU A 57 8.01 -0.78 34.28
CA LEU A 57 7.99 -1.33 32.94
C LEU A 57 6.91 -0.52 32.23
N SER A 58 7.32 0.38 31.33
CA SER A 58 6.42 0.99 30.37
C SER A 58 5.86 -0.15 29.54
N THR A 59 4.76 -0.75 30.01
CA THR A 59 3.89 -1.58 29.19
C THR A 59 3.38 -0.65 28.11
N GLN A 60 4.04 -0.66 26.94
CA GLN A 60 3.43 -0.11 25.73
C GLN A 60 2.08 -0.80 25.62
N ALA A 61 1.01 0.00 25.75
CA ALA A 61 -0.34 -0.52 25.71
C ALA A 61 -0.55 -1.14 24.33
N VAL A 62 -0.77 -2.46 24.29
CA VAL A 62 -1.14 -3.15 23.05
C VAL A 62 -2.53 -2.65 22.70
N ALA A 63 -2.65 -2.05 21.52
CA ALA A 63 -3.92 -1.57 21.03
C ALA A 63 -4.74 -2.76 20.50
N ALA A 64 -6.07 -2.75 20.65
CA ALA A 64 -6.88 -3.81 20.05
C ALA A 64 -6.69 -3.80 18.53
N PRO A 65 -6.59 -4.98 17.87
CA PRO A 65 -6.52 -5.07 16.41
C PRO A 65 -7.74 -4.38 15.80
N MET A 66 -7.55 -3.64 14.71
CA MET A 66 -8.67 -3.09 13.96
C MET A 66 -9.45 -4.21 13.27
N SER A 67 -10.77 -4.07 13.24
CA SER A 67 -11.63 -4.85 12.37
C SER A 67 -11.38 -4.48 10.90
N ARG A 68 -11.70 -5.41 10.00
CA ARG A 68 -11.67 -5.14 8.55
C ARG A 68 -12.56 -3.96 8.16
N GLN A 69 -13.68 -3.78 8.84
CA GLN A 69 -14.59 -2.67 8.59
C GLN A 69 -13.94 -1.33 8.97
N GLU A 70 -13.27 -1.24 10.12
CA GLU A 70 -12.54 -0.02 10.51
C GLU A 70 -11.41 0.31 9.51
N VAL A 71 -10.71 -0.71 8.99
CA VAL A 71 -9.72 -0.51 7.92
C VAL A 71 -10.38 0.03 6.64
N ALA A 72 -11.52 -0.55 6.24
CA ALA A 72 -12.28 -0.08 5.07
C ALA A 72 -12.72 1.38 5.24
N GLU A 73 -13.23 1.76 6.41
CA GLU A 73 -13.65 3.12 6.73
C GLU A 73 -12.50 4.12 6.61
N ARG A 74 -11.29 3.77 7.06
CA ARG A 74 -10.10 4.62 6.86
C ARG A 74 -9.72 4.75 5.38
N LEU A 75 -9.85 3.68 4.62
CA LEU A 75 -9.55 3.67 3.18
C LEU A 75 -10.62 4.39 2.36
N ASN A 76 -11.83 4.63 2.89
CA ASN A 76 -12.89 5.35 2.17
C ASN A 76 -12.52 6.81 1.83
N LEU A 77 -11.55 7.38 2.54
CA LEU A 77 -11.05 8.73 2.26
C LEU A 77 -10.17 8.80 1.00
N VAL A 78 -9.78 7.65 0.45
CA VAL A 78 -8.88 7.57 -0.70
C VAL A 78 -9.68 7.26 -1.97
N PRO A 79 -9.82 8.21 -2.91
CA PRO A 79 -10.44 7.92 -4.19
C PRO A 79 -9.51 7.07 -5.05
N VAL A 80 -10.07 6.01 -5.62
CA VAL A 80 -9.48 5.25 -6.73
C VAL A 80 -10.42 5.29 -7.92
N PHE A 81 -9.89 5.04 -9.10
CA PHE A 81 -10.62 5.10 -10.36
C PHE A 81 -10.81 3.70 -10.89
N ALA A 82 -12.03 3.32 -11.21
CA ALA A 82 -12.37 2.03 -11.79
C ALA A 82 -12.99 2.21 -13.17
N ILE A 83 -12.75 1.26 -14.05
CA ILE A 83 -13.48 1.16 -15.32
C ILE A 83 -14.72 0.29 -15.04
N VAL A 84 -15.90 0.85 -15.24
CA VAL A 84 -17.18 0.15 -15.03
C VAL A 84 -18.02 0.18 -16.30
N SER A 85 -18.81 -0.86 -16.54
CA SER A 85 -19.87 -0.85 -17.55
C SER A 85 -21.02 0.07 -17.15
N GLN A 86 -21.98 0.30 -18.06
CA GLN A 86 -23.15 1.20 -17.82
C GLN A 86 -23.99 0.83 -16.60
N ASN A 87 -23.99 -0.44 -16.19
CA ASN A 87 -24.68 -0.94 -14.99
C ASN A 87 -23.83 -0.82 -13.70
N GLY A 88 -22.64 -0.20 -13.77
CA GLY A 88 -21.75 -0.01 -12.63
C GLY A 88 -20.90 -1.22 -12.25
N THR A 89 -20.89 -2.30 -13.04
CA THR A 89 -20.04 -3.47 -12.78
C THR A 89 -18.59 -3.20 -13.24
N PRO A 90 -17.56 -3.49 -12.42
CA PRO A 90 -16.17 -3.38 -12.85
C PRO A 90 -15.85 -4.22 -14.08
N VAL A 91 -15.12 -3.63 -15.02
CA VAL A 91 -14.55 -4.37 -16.15
C VAL A 91 -13.37 -5.19 -15.64
N VAL A 92 -13.37 -6.49 -15.95
CA VAL A 92 -12.33 -7.44 -15.52
C VAL A 92 -11.44 -7.86 -16.67
N ALA A 93 -10.15 -8.01 -16.39
CA ALA A 93 -9.17 -8.57 -17.31
C ALA A 93 -8.89 -10.04 -16.98
N ASN A 94 -8.75 -10.87 -18.00
CA ASN A 94 -8.23 -12.23 -17.84
C ASN A 94 -6.70 -12.18 -17.90
N VAL A 95 -6.03 -12.65 -16.85
CA VAL A 95 -4.57 -12.63 -16.70
C VAL A 95 -4.08 -14.06 -16.48
N GLU A 96 -3.09 -14.50 -17.24
CA GLU A 96 -2.42 -15.78 -17.01
C GLU A 96 -1.39 -15.65 -15.87
N ARG A 97 -1.57 -16.44 -14.80
CA ARG A 97 -0.67 -16.55 -13.65
C ARG A 97 -0.43 -18.01 -13.34
N GLU A 98 0.84 -18.44 -13.35
CA GLU A 98 1.24 -19.80 -12.98
C GLU A 98 0.46 -20.92 -13.71
N GLY A 99 0.12 -20.70 -14.97
CA GLY A 99 -0.64 -21.65 -15.80
C GLY A 99 -2.15 -21.70 -15.52
N ARG A 100 -2.68 -20.67 -14.82
CA ARG A 100 -4.11 -20.47 -14.60
C ARG A 100 -4.53 -19.09 -15.08
N THR A 101 -5.68 -19.02 -15.74
CA THR A 101 -6.36 -17.75 -16.02
C THR A 101 -7.04 -17.26 -14.76
N ILE A 102 -6.66 -16.09 -14.25
CA ILE A 102 -7.34 -15.37 -13.17
C ILE A 102 -8.07 -14.14 -13.73
N GLN A 103 -9.12 -13.70 -13.04
CA GLN A 103 -9.80 -12.44 -13.35
C GLN A 103 -9.27 -11.33 -12.46
N VAL A 104 -9.01 -10.15 -13.01
CA VAL A 104 -8.49 -9.00 -12.28
C VAL A 104 -9.37 -7.78 -12.54
N ALA A 105 -9.91 -7.20 -11.46
CA ALA A 105 -10.49 -5.87 -11.44
C ALA A 105 -9.43 -4.88 -10.93
N SER A 106 -9.12 -3.88 -11.76
CA SER A 106 -8.06 -2.90 -11.46
C SER A 106 -8.64 -1.56 -11.00
N PHE A 107 -8.01 -0.97 -9.99
CA PHE A 107 -8.37 0.31 -9.37
C PHE A 107 -7.17 1.24 -9.38
N TRP A 108 -7.18 2.28 -10.20
CA TRP A 108 -6.04 3.19 -10.36
C TRP A 108 -6.07 4.32 -9.34
N LEU A 109 -4.91 4.68 -8.79
CA LEU A 109 -4.76 5.89 -7.97
C LEU A 109 -4.71 7.18 -8.80
N ASP A 110 -4.46 7.08 -10.11
CA ASP A 110 -4.48 8.19 -11.06
C ASP A 110 -5.57 8.01 -12.11
N GLN A 111 -6.36 9.06 -12.31
CA GLN A 111 -7.48 9.05 -13.23
C GLN A 111 -7.03 8.99 -14.69
N ASN A 112 -5.91 9.63 -15.06
CA ASN A 112 -5.42 9.59 -16.42
C ASN A 112 -4.94 8.19 -16.79
N GLN A 113 -4.32 7.46 -15.87
CA GLN A 113 -3.96 6.05 -16.06
C GLN A 113 -5.19 5.17 -16.26
N ALA A 114 -6.26 5.38 -15.49
CA ALA A 114 -7.53 4.68 -15.71
C ALA A 114 -8.13 5.01 -17.09
N GLN A 115 -8.06 6.26 -17.52
CA GLN A 115 -8.55 6.67 -18.84
C GLN A 115 -7.75 6.04 -19.98
N GLN A 116 -6.42 6.01 -19.86
CA GLN A 116 -5.54 5.32 -20.81
C GLN A 116 -5.85 3.82 -20.85
N ALA A 117 -6.14 3.19 -19.71
CA ALA A 117 -6.56 1.80 -19.67
C ALA A 117 -7.92 1.58 -20.37
N LEU A 118 -8.89 2.47 -20.17
CA LEU A 118 -10.16 2.42 -20.90
C LEU A 118 -9.98 2.56 -22.41
N ASP A 119 -9.06 3.43 -22.86
CA ASP A 119 -8.78 3.58 -24.28
C ASP A 119 -8.15 2.31 -24.88
N GLN A 120 -7.33 1.60 -24.11
CA GLN A 120 -6.84 0.28 -24.49
C GLN A 120 -7.96 -0.77 -24.54
N VAL A 121 -8.92 -0.73 -23.60
CA VAL A 121 -10.11 -1.59 -23.64
C VAL A 121 -10.91 -1.31 -24.90
N LYS A 122 -11.18 -0.04 -25.24
CA LYS A 122 -11.88 0.35 -26.48
C LYS A 122 -11.17 -0.15 -27.74
N ALA A 123 -9.84 -0.12 -27.76
CA ALA A 123 -9.06 -0.59 -28.91
C ALA A 123 -9.09 -2.12 -29.06
N LYS A 124 -9.04 -2.86 -27.94
CA LYS A 124 -8.95 -4.34 -27.95
C LYS A 124 -10.31 -5.03 -27.97
N ASN A 125 -11.31 -4.45 -27.30
CA ASN A 125 -12.67 -4.93 -27.20
C ASN A 125 -13.66 -3.75 -27.27
N PRO A 126 -13.99 -3.28 -28.49
CA PRO A 126 -14.86 -2.12 -28.68
C PRO A 126 -16.25 -2.28 -28.07
N GLU A 127 -16.82 -3.49 -28.06
CA GLU A 127 -18.14 -3.77 -27.50
C GLU A 127 -18.20 -3.44 -26.00
N VAL A 128 -17.21 -3.90 -25.24
CA VAL A 128 -17.07 -3.59 -23.82
C VAL A 128 -16.66 -2.12 -23.62
N GLY A 129 -15.66 -1.65 -24.37
CA GLY A 129 -15.07 -0.33 -24.18
C GLY A 129 -16.01 0.85 -24.50
N GLN A 130 -16.95 0.68 -25.44
CA GLN A 130 -17.95 1.72 -25.76
C GLN A 130 -19.03 1.86 -24.67
N GLN A 131 -19.24 0.83 -23.88
CA GLN A 131 -20.20 0.81 -22.78
C GLN A 131 -19.54 1.03 -21.42
N ALA A 132 -18.24 1.26 -21.40
CA ALA A 132 -17.47 1.44 -20.19
C ALA A 132 -17.06 2.89 -19.97
N GLN A 133 -16.96 3.27 -18.70
CA GLN A 133 -16.56 4.60 -18.26
C GLN A 133 -15.65 4.51 -17.03
N VAL A 134 -14.81 5.53 -16.85
CA VAL A 134 -14.01 5.68 -15.63
C VAL A 134 -14.84 6.39 -14.57
N VAL A 135 -14.98 5.80 -13.39
CA VAL A 135 -15.67 6.39 -12.24
C VAL A 135 -14.78 6.41 -11.01
N PRO A 136 -14.84 7.46 -10.18
CA PRO A 136 -14.23 7.43 -8.85
C PRO A 136 -15.04 6.53 -7.92
N ILE A 137 -14.34 5.71 -7.13
CA ILE A 137 -14.89 4.95 -6.01
C ILE A 137 -13.97 5.04 -4.80
N PRO A 138 -14.47 4.86 -3.57
CA PRO A 138 -13.63 4.78 -2.39
C PRO A 138 -12.74 3.52 -2.40
N LEU A 139 -11.49 3.63 -1.99
CA LEU A 139 -10.59 2.48 -1.86
C LEU A 139 -11.08 1.46 -0.83
N GLY A 140 -11.77 1.93 0.22
CA GLY A 140 -12.39 1.04 1.21
C GLY A 140 -13.40 0.08 0.60
N TYR A 141 -14.22 0.55 -0.37
CA TYR A 141 -15.12 -0.32 -1.13
C TYR A 141 -14.36 -1.40 -1.91
N ALA A 142 -13.27 -1.04 -2.60
CA ALA A 142 -12.45 -2.00 -3.33
C ALA A 142 -11.81 -3.03 -2.39
N TYR A 143 -11.35 -2.60 -1.20
CA TYR A 143 -10.82 -3.47 -0.16
C TYR A 143 -11.88 -4.47 0.34
N GLU A 144 -13.07 -4.00 0.69
CA GLU A 144 -14.17 -4.87 1.14
C GLU A 144 -14.53 -5.93 0.10
N LYS A 145 -14.66 -5.53 -1.17
CA LYS A 145 -14.93 -6.48 -2.26
C LYS A 145 -13.80 -7.48 -2.47
N SER A 146 -12.55 -7.05 -2.30
CA SER A 146 -11.41 -7.98 -2.36
C SER A 146 -11.48 -9.04 -1.26
N GLU A 147 -11.84 -8.65 -0.03
CA GLU A 147 -11.93 -9.57 1.10
C GLU A 147 -13.15 -10.51 0.97
N GLU A 148 -14.28 -10.02 0.45
CA GLU A 148 -15.44 -10.85 0.12
C GLU A 148 -15.09 -11.94 -0.91
N GLU A 149 -14.43 -11.58 -2.00
CA GLU A 149 -14.04 -12.54 -3.05
C GLU A 149 -12.97 -13.53 -2.56
N ARG A 150 -12.02 -13.06 -1.74
CA ARG A 150 -11.04 -13.91 -1.07
C ARG A 150 -11.70 -14.92 -0.15
N ALA A 151 -12.69 -14.51 0.64
CA ALA A 151 -13.44 -15.41 1.53
C ALA A 151 -14.23 -16.48 0.76
N LYS A 152 -14.65 -16.18 -0.47
CA LYS A 152 -15.32 -17.13 -1.39
C LYS A 152 -14.37 -18.07 -2.11
N ASN A 153 -13.04 -17.90 -1.98
CA ASN A 153 -12.04 -18.56 -2.83
C ASN A 153 -12.32 -18.35 -4.33
N SER A 154 -12.77 -17.14 -4.67
CA SER A 154 -13.07 -16.74 -6.05
C SER A 154 -11.80 -16.65 -6.90
N ASN A 155 -11.98 -16.69 -8.21
CA ASN A 155 -10.91 -16.44 -9.19
C ASN A 155 -10.80 -14.95 -9.57
N LEU A 156 -11.60 -14.09 -8.94
CA LEU A 156 -11.59 -12.65 -9.13
C LEU A 156 -10.71 -11.98 -8.07
N TYR A 157 -9.68 -11.29 -8.54
CA TYR A 157 -8.74 -10.53 -7.74
C TYR A 157 -8.93 -9.03 -7.97
N PHE A 158 -8.65 -8.26 -6.93
CA PHE A 158 -8.72 -6.81 -6.95
C PHE A 158 -7.29 -6.29 -6.83
N GLU A 159 -6.88 -5.43 -7.75
CA GLU A 159 -5.57 -4.80 -7.71
C GLU A 159 -5.68 -3.29 -7.63
N VAL A 160 -4.84 -2.67 -6.80
CA VAL A 160 -4.68 -1.22 -6.77
C VAL A 160 -3.44 -0.86 -7.57
N VAL A 161 -3.62 -0.04 -8.59
CA VAL A 161 -2.55 0.37 -9.49
C VAL A 161 -1.99 1.72 -9.03
N PRO A 162 -0.74 1.77 -8.53
CA PRO A 162 -0.11 3.02 -8.11
C PRO A 162 0.28 3.89 -9.31
N ARG A 163 0.55 5.17 -9.02
CA ARG A 163 1.08 6.08 -10.04
C ARG A 163 2.54 5.73 -10.30
N ALA A 164 2.92 5.71 -11.58
CA ALA A 164 4.29 5.37 -11.96
C ALA A 164 5.33 6.29 -11.30
N ALA A 165 5.01 7.58 -11.15
CA ALA A 165 5.87 8.54 -10.48
C ALA A 165 6.12 8.20 -9.00
N ASP A 166 5.13 7.66 -8.29
CA ASP A 166 5.29 7.27 -6.88
C ASP A 166 6.09 5.98 -6.74
N VAL A 167 5.95 5.05 -7.68
CA VAL A 167 6.78 3.83 -7.70
C VAL A 167 8.26 4.21 -7.88
N GLU A 168 8.55 5.13 -8.80
CA GLU A 168 9.92 5.63 -8.99
C GLU A 168 10.42 6.45 -7.79
N ALA A 169 9.56 7.28 -7.19
CA ALA A 169 9.90 8.00 -5.96
C ALA A 169 10.19 7.06 -4.79
N ALA A 170 9.41 5.99 -4.63
CA ALA A 170 9.62 4.96 -3.62
C ALA A 170 10.98 4.26 -3.79
N LYS A 171 11.33 3.86 -5.02
CA LYS A 171 12.64 3.30 -5.34
C LYS A 171 13.79 4.24 -4.96
N GLN A 172 13.61 5.53 -5.21
CA GLN A 172 14.61 6.54 -4.86
C GLN A 172 14.74 6.69 -3.34
N VAL A 173 13.62 6.78 -2.62
CA VAL A 173 13.60 6.86 -1.16
C VAL A 173 14.29 5.64 -0.53
N LEU A 174 13.97 4.42 -0.96
CA LEU A 174 14.61 3.20 -0.44
C LEU A 174 16.15 3.23 -0.58
N LYS A 175 16.65 3.73 -1.72
CA LYS A 175 18.09 3.88 -1.96
C LYS A 175 18.72 4.93 -1.06
N GLU A 176 18.05 6.06 -0.86
CA GLU A 176 18.53 7.18 -0.04
C GLU A 176 18.53 6.85 1.45
N THR A 177 17.51 6.12 1.92
CA THR A 177 17.36 5.76 3.34
C THR A 177 18.08 4.46 3.72
N GLY A 178 18.47 3.65 2.73
CA GLY A 178 19.06 2.33 2.98
C GLY A 178 18.06 1.31 3.54
N GLN A 179 16.76 1.54 3.39
CA GLN A 179 15.71 0.60 3.81
C GLN A 179 15.83 -0.71 3.02
N GLU A 180 16.01 -1.84 3.73
CA GLU A 180 16.16 -3.18 3.15
C GLU A 180 14.81 -3.80 2.72
N VAL A 181 13.98 -3.03 2.02
CA VAL A 181 12.73 -3.53 1.44
C VAL A 181 12.92 -3.66 -0.06
N PRO A 182 12.77 -4.86 -0.66
CA PRO A 182 12.84 -5.02 -2.10
C PRO A 182 11.83 -4.10 -2.80
N PRO A 183 12.22 -3.27 -3.78
CA PRO A 183 11.28 -2.37 -4.45
C PRO A 183 10.09 -3.09 -5.08
N GLU A 184 10.27 -4.36 -5.46
CA GLU A 184 9.24 -5.21 -6.06
C GLU A 184 8.12 -5.58 -5.08
N VAL A 185 8.38 -5.52 -3.76
CA VAL A 185 7.37 -5.85 -2.74
C VAL A 185 6.59 -4.62 -2.25
N ILE A 186 6.98 -3.41 -2.67
CA ILE A 186 6.33 -2.17 -2.23
C ILE A 186 4.89 -2.07 -2.77
N GLY A 187 4.58 -2.66 -3.93
CA GLY A 187 3.23 -2.62 -4.51
C GLY A 187 2.73 -1.17 -4.61
N VAL A 188 1.74 -0.82 -3.79
CA VAL A 188 1.27 0.57 -3.62
C VAL A 188 2.09 1.28 -2.54
N PRO A 189 2.97 2.24 -2.91
CA PRO A 189 3.81 2.94 -1.95
C PRO A 189 3.01 3.92 -1.08
N LEU A 190 3.46 4.06 0.16
CA LEU A 190 3.03 5.10 1.10
C LEU A 190 4.26 5.80 1.66
N PHE A 191 4.22 7.13 1.71
CA PHE A 191 5.29 7.99 2.18
C PHE A 191 4.93 8.63 3.51
N TYR A 192 5.87 8.66 4.45
CA TYR A 192 5.67 9.26 5.77
C TYR A 192 6.96 9.93 6.26
N GLY A 193 6.81 10.86 7.21
CA GLY A 193 7.95 11.53 7.83
C GLY A 193 8.41 10.79 9.08
N ARG A 194 9.73 10.66 9.25
CA ARG A 194 10.36 10.20 10.50
C ARG A 194 11.48 11.15 10.89
N SER A 195 11.57 11.50 12.17
CA SER A 195 12.70 12.21 12.75
C SER A 195 13.41 11.33 13.79
N GLY A 196 14.49 11.84 14.40
CA GLY A 196 15.15 11.15 15.52
C GLY A 196 14.26 10.96 16.75
N GLU A 197 13.12 11.66 16.83
CA GLU A 197 12.17 11.59 17.94
C GLU A 197 11.00 10.62 17.67
N GLY A 198 10.87 10.12 16.44
CA GLY A 198 9.82 9.16 16.06
C GLY A 198 9.12 9.51 14.74
N LEU A 199 7.92 8.95 14.56
CA LEU A 199 7.06 9.27 13.42
C LEU A 199 6.58 10.72 13.51
N LEU A 200 6.55 11.41 12.37
CA LEU A 200 5.94 12.73 12.29
C LEU A 200 4.43 12.61 12.52
N THR A 201 3.92 13.38 13.48
CA THR A 201 2.48 13.52 13.73
C THR A 201 2.00 14.92 13.38
N ILE A 202 0.71 15.04 13.07
CA ILE A 202 0.02 16.31 12.88
C ILE A 202 -1.25 16.31 13.72
N GLU A 203 -1.71 17.49 14.13
CA GLU A 203 -3.06 17.63 14.68
C GLU A 203 -4.08 17.82 13.56
N GLN A 204 -5.13 17.02 13.59
CA GLN A 204 -6.29 17.12 12.71
C GLN A 204 -7.56 16.95 13.55
N ASP A 205 -8.47 17.92 13.49
CA ASP A 205 -9.74 17.91 14.24
C ASP A 205 -9.57 17.69 15.76
N GLY A 206 -8.48 18.20 16.33
CA GLY A 206 -8.12 18.04 17.75
C GLY A 206 -7.59 16.66 18.11
N GLN A 207 -7.23 15.83 17.11
CA GLN A 207 -6.62 14.53 17.29
C GLN A 207 -5.23 14.49 16.66
N GLU A 208 -4.28 13.85 17.35
CA GLU A 208 -2.97 13.55 16.80
C GLU A 208 -3.06 12.37 15.82
N VAL A 209 -2.63 12.59 14.58
CA VAL A 209 -2.60 11.57 13.52
C VAL A 209 -1.22 11.44 12.89
N VAL A 210 -0.90 10.25 12.39
CA VAL A 210 0.32 9.96 11.62
C VAL A 210 -0.05 9.92 10.13
N PRO A 211 0.32 10.92 9.33
CA PRO A 211 -0.11 11.00 7.94
C PRO A 211 0.76 10.12 7.03
N PHE A 212 0.11 9.21 6.29
CA PHE A 212 0.71 8.37 5.26
C PHE A 212 0.20 8.80 3.89
N PHE A 213 1.08 9.36 3.06
CA PHE A 213 0.74 9.94 1.77
C PHE A 213 0.90 8.92 0.64
N PHE A 214 -0.06 8.90 -0.29
CA PHE A 214 0.09 8.16 -1.55
C PHE A 214 0.98 8.91 -2.57
N ASP A 215 1.18 10.22 -2.37
CA ASP A 215 2.01 11.09 -3.22
C ASP A 215 3.21 11.63 -2.45
N ARG A 216 4.43 11.30 -2.89
CA ARG A 216 5.68 11.77 -2.25
C ARG A 216 5.83 13.30 -2.28
N ASN A 217 5.41 13.94 -3.36
CA ASN A 217 5.49 15.39 -3.51
C ASN A 217 4.46 16.11 -2.64
N ASP A 218 3.31 15.49 -2.36
CA ASP A 218 2.36 16.04 -1.39
C ASP A 218 2.94 16.03 0.03
N LEU A 219 3.61 14.94 0.44
CA LEU A 219 4.36 14.92 1.70
C LEU A 219 5.46 15.99 1.72
N LYS A 220 6.28 16.06 0.66
CA LYS A 220 7.34 17.07 0.57
C LYS A 220 6.76 18.49 0.71
N GLY A 221 5.68 18.79 0.01
CA GLY A 221 5.03 20.10 0.09
C GLY A 221 4.45 20.38 1.48
N ALA A 222 3.95 19.36 2.19
CA ALA A 222 3.51 19.50 3.58
C ALA A 222 4.69 19.82 4.52
N LEU A 223 5.80 19.12 4.37
CA LEU A 223 7.04 19.39 5.10
C LEU A 223 7.57 20.79 4.82
N ASP A 224 7.64 21.21 3.55
CA ASP A 224 8.11 22.56 3.17
C ASP A 224 7.27 23.66 3.84
N ARG A 225 5.94 23.49 3.91
CA ARG A 225 5.05 24.43 4.61
C ARG A 225 5.25 24.42 6.12
N ALA A 226 5.40 23.23 6.71
CA ALA A 226 5.68 23.10 8.13
C ALA A 226 7.04 23.74 8.49
N ALA A 227 8.06 23.62 7.63
CA ALA A 227 9.38 24.20 7.84
C ALA A 227 9.33 25.73 7.88
N ALA A 228 8.44 26.34 7.09
CA ALA A 228 8.24 27.79 7.11
C ALA A 228 7.65 28.30 8.43
N GLN A 229 6.96 27.44 9.18
CA GLN A 229 6.33 27.78 10.47
C GLN A 229 7.18 27.35 11.66
N ASN A 230 7.82 26.18 11.57
CA ASN A 230 8.69 25.61 12.60
C ASN A 230 9.93 24.94 11.95
N PRO A 231 11.01 25.70 11.72
CA PRO A 231 12.20 25.20 11.03
C PRO A 231 12.92 24.06 11.78
N GLU A 232 12.84 24.05 13.11
CA GLU A 232 13.59 23.12 13.97
C GLU A 232 13.11 21.66 13.86
N VAL A 233 11.80 21.47 13.62
CA VAL A 233 11.16 20.14 13.52
C VAL A 233 11.37 19.54 12.13
N VAL A 234 11.25 20.35 11.07
CA VAL A 234 11.31 19.81 9.70
C VAL A 234 12.74 19.57 9.22
N GLY A 235 13.72 20.38 9.66
CA GLY A 235 15.12 20.21 9.28
C GLY A 235 15.72 18.83 9.63
N LYS A 236 15.05 18.06 10.49
CA LYS A 236 15.48 16.72 10.94
C LYS A 236 14.56 15.60 10.46
N THR A 237 13.56 15.90 9.63
CA THR A 237 12.59 14.90 9.16
C THR A 237 13.07 14.27 7.85
N GLN A 238 13.24 12.96 7.85
CA GLN A 238 13.49 12.13 6.68
C GLN A 238 12.17 11.60 6.12
N ILE A 239 12.05 11.54 4.79
CA ILE A 239 10.95 10.84 4.13
C ILE A 239 11.33 9.36 4.05
N GLU A 240 10.46 8.50 4.56
CA GLU A 240 10.55 7.05 4.42
C GLU A 240 9.39 6.51 3.58
N VAL A 241 9.53 5.26 3.13
CA VAL A 241 8.49 4.57 2.36
C VAL A 241 8.12 3.24 3.01
N THR A 242 6.85 2.86 2.85
CA THR A 242 6.31 1.52 3.14
C THR A 242 5.29 1.16 2.07
N SER A 243 4.65 -0.01 2.17
CA SER A 243 3.52 -0.38 1.31
C SER A 243 2.18 -0.27 2.02
N LEU A 244 1.12 -0.01 1.24
CA LEU A 244 -0.26 -0.09 1.72
C LEU A 244 -0.57 -1.46 2.32
N ALA A 245 -0.11 -2.54 1.70
CA ALA A 245 -0.33 -3.90 2.18
C ALA A 245 0.26 -4.11 3.58
N ILE A 246 1.52 -3.69 3.80
CA ILE A 246 2.18 -3.80 5.10
C ILE A 246 1.44 -2.97 6.16
N VAL A 247 0.99 -1.76 5.82
CA VAL A 247 0.24 -0.91 6.77
C VAL A 247 -1.09 -1.57 7.14
N VAL A 248 -1.84 -2.07 6.16
CA VAL A 248 -3.11 -2.78 6.42
C VAL A 248 -2.88 -4.05 7.24
N GLU A 249 -1.85 -4.84 6.93
CA GLU A 249 -1.48 -6.01 7.73
C GLU A 249 -1.19 -5.66 9.19
N ARG A 250 -0.47 -4.55 9.44
CA ARG A 250 -0.21 -4.05 10.80
C ARG A 250 -1.46 -3.56 11.51
N MET A 251 -2.41 -2.92 10.79
CA MET A 251 -3.69 -2.50 11.37
C MET A 251 -4.52 -3.69 11.86
N LEU A 252 -4.42 -4.82 11.17
CA LEU A 252 -5.16 -6.06 11.48
C LEU A 252 -4.41 -6.96 12.49
N ALA A 253 -3.15 -6.66 12.80
CA ALA A 253 -2.31 -7.51 13.62
C ALA A 253 -2.81 -7.53 15.09
N PRO A 254 -2.91 -8.71 15.74
CA PRO A 254 -3.34 -8.82 17.14
C PRO A 254 -2.49 -8.02 18.14
N ASP A 255 -1.23 -7.77 17.77
CA ASP A 255 -0.22 -7.03 18.52
C ASP A 255 0.04 -5.62 17.93
N ALA A 256 -0.94 -5.05 17.23
CA ALA A 256 -0.85 -3.71 16.66
C ALA A 256 -0.43 -2.67 17.71
N GLN A 257 0.57 -1.86 17.34
CA GLN A 257 1.05 -0.75 18.15
C GLN A 257 0.05 0.42 18.10
N GLU A 258 0.06 1.27 19.13
CA GLU A 258 -0.87 2.41 19.26
C GLU A 258 -0.76 3.42 18.11
N ASP A 259 0.45 3.61 17.57
CA ASP A 259 0.70 4.50 16.43
C ASP A 259 -0.06 4.08 15.17
N VAL A 260 -0.28 2.78 14.98
CA VAL A 260 -1.06 2.23 13.86
C VAL A 260 -2.51 2.71 13.92
N GLN A 261 -3.07 2.88 15.12
CA GLN A 261 -4.41 3.44 15.30
C GLN A 261 -4.48 4.94 14.99
N LYS A 262 -3.35 5.65 14.98
CA LYS A 262 -3.27 7.07 14.62
C LYS A 262 -3.04 7.30 13.13
N ILE A 263 -2.87 6.24 12.32
CA ILE A 263 -2.59 6.39 10.88
C ILE A 263 -3.77 7.01 10.14
N ALA A 264 -3.48 8.11 9.43
CA ALA A 264 -4.38 8.74 8.47
C ALA A 264 -3.83 8.57 7.04
N PHE A 265 -4.65 8.04 6.15
CA PHE A 265 -4.32 7.90 4.74
C PHE A 265 -4.57 9.21 3.99
N ILE A 266 -3.52 9.79 3.41
CA ILE A 266 -3.60 11.06 2.68
C ILE A 266 -3.61 10.77 1.17
N PRO A 267 -4.76 10.90 0.49
CA PRO A 267 -4.86 10.61 -0.94
C PRO A 267 -4.04 11.59 -1.79
N PRO A 268 -3.70 11.23 -3.04
CA PRO A 268 -3.05 12.16 -3.95
C PRO A 268 -3.95 13.39 -4.19
N ARG A 269 -3.38 14.60 -4.11
CA ARG A 269 -4.14 15.84 -4.32
C ARG A 269 -4.85 15.86 -5.69
N ALA A 270 -4.18 15.39 -6.73
CA ALA A 270 -4.75 15.31 -8.08
C ALA A 270 -6.04 14.48 -8.13
N SER A 271 -6.12 13.39 -7.35
CA SER A 271 -7.31 12.53 -7.27
C SER A 271 -8.47 13.25 -6.60
N LEU A 272 -8.19 14.00 -5.52
CA LEU A 272 -9.20 14.85 -4.86
C LEU A 272 -9.68 15.97 -5.77
N GLU A 273 -8.78 16.66 -6.48
CA GLU A 273 -9.12 17.74 -7.41
C GLU A 273 -10.04 17.25 -8.53
N TYR A 274 -9.78 16.07 -9.07
CA TYR A 274 -10.65 15.46 -10.07
C TYR A 274 -12.04 15.16 -9.51
N VAL A 275 -12.15 14.52 -8.34
CA VAL A 275 -13.46 14.24 -7.71
C VAL A 275 -14.24 15.53 -7.45
N GLN A 276 -13.57 16.58 -6.97
CA GLN A 276 -14.20 17.89 -6.79
C GLN A 276 -14.69 18.49 -8.11
N SER A 277 -13.94 18.32 -9.21
CA SER A 277 -14.36 18.81 -10.52
C SER A 277 -15.66 18.18 -11.01
N LEU A 278 -15.88 16.89 -10.69
CA LEU A 278 -17.12 16.18 -11.01
C LEU A 278 -18.31 16.73 -10.20
N ILE A 279 -18.12 16.98 -8.91
CA ILE A 279 -19.16 17.55 -8.03
C ILE A 279 -19.57 18.95 -8.51
N ARG A 280 -18.60 19.78 -8.90
CA ARG A 280 -18.87 21.11 -9.47
C ARG A 280 -19.64 21.03 -10.78
N SER A 281 -19.32 20.05 -11.63
CA SER A 281 -20.01 19.84 -12.91
C SER A 281 -21.44 19.30 -12.73
N ALA A 282 -21.74 18.63 -11.62
CA ALA A 282 -23.06 18.08 -11.31
C ALA A 282 -24.00 19.07 -10.62
N THR A 283 -23.51 20.18 -10.08
CA THR A 283 -24.34 21.20 -9.40
C THR A 283 -24.78 22.28 -10.40
N PRO A 284 -26.08 22.47 -10.65
CA PRO A 284 -26.56 23.56 -11.50
C PRO A 284 -26.20 24.91 -10.89
N GLN A 285 -25.50 25.76 -11.65
CA GLN A 285 -25.18 27.12 -11.23
C GLN A 285 -26.50 27.91 -11.05
N PRO A 286 -26.71 28.63 -9.91
CA PRO A 286 -27.87 29.48 -9.74
C PRO A 286 -27.93 30.52 -10.87
N ASN A 287 -29.07 30.61 -11.55
CA ASN A 287 -29.28 31.65 -12.57
C ASN A 287 -28.98 33.03 -11.94
N PRO A 288 -28.21 33.91 -12.59
CA PRO A 288 -28.01 35.26 -12.10
C PRO A 288 -29.37 35.95 -11.96
N PRO A 289 -29.58 36.76 -10.89
CA PRO A 289 -30.85 37.44 -10.67
C PRO A 289 -31.18 38.31 -11.88
N ALA A 290 -32.41 38.13 -12.39
CA ALA A 290 -32.92 38.92 -13.51
C ALA A 290 -32.80 40.41 -13.18
N THR A 291 -32.05 41.14 -14.02
CA THR A 291 -31.91 42.59 -13.89
C THR A 291 -33.30 43.23 -14.10
N PRO A 292 -33.79 44.09 -13.19
CA PRO A 292 -35.07 44.75 -13.38
C PRO A 292 -35.05 45.59 -14.67
N GLN A 293 -35.92 45.27 -15.63
CA GLN A 293 -36.11 46.10 -16.81
C GLN A 293 -36.62 47.49 -16.37
N PRO A 294 -36.00 48.59 -16.82
CA PRO A 294 -36.50 49.93 -16.55
C PRO A 294 -37.87 50.09 -17.21
N GLN A 295 -38.91 50.33 -16.42
CA GLN A 295 -40.21 50.75 -16.94
C GLN A 295 -40.03 52.10 -17.65
N ARG A 296 -40.19 52.11 -18.98
CA ARG A 296 -40.33 53.35 -19.73
C ARG A 296 -41.66 54.00 -19.31
N ARG A 297 -41.55 55.19 -18.72
CA ARG A 297 -42.67 56.14 -18.62
C ARG A 297 -42.95 56.77 -19.98
#